data_AF-A0A2Z6RWT0-F1
#
_entry.id   AF-A0A2Z6RWT0-F1
#
_cell.length_a   1.000
_cell.length_b   1.000
_cell.length_c   1.000
_cell.angle_alpha   90.00
_cell.angle_beta   90.00
_cell.angle_gamma   90.00
#
_symmetry.space_group_name_H-M   'P 1'
#
loop_
_entity.id
_entity.type
_entity.pdbx_description
1 polymer ?
#
loop_
_entity_poly.entity_id
_entity_poly.type
_entity_poly.pdbx_seq_one_letter_code
_entity_poly.pdbx_strand_id
1 'polypeptide(L)'
;MWNDPKIRLLIQERRNRNKEYWNIAGCSKVSFWMSVAVKINSNFRSTYTAEQCKEKFQNLVKENKLMRAYVKKKRNEKLSKSGEKYFDENFVSIDTTSTTITTTAIPTTTTITTAILAILTTTTI
;
A
#
# COMPACT_ATOMS: atom_id res chain seq x y z
N MET A 1 -14.59 5.68 -14.74
CA MET A 1 -13.70 6.85 -14.63
C MET A 1 -12.98 6.86 -13.28
N TRP A 2 -11.66 7.03 -13.29
CA TRP A 2 -10.82 7.16 -12.08
C TRP A 2 -10.93 8.56 -11.50
N ASN A 3 -11.29 8.67 -10.22
CA ASN A 3 -11.37 9.94 -9.47
C ASN A 3 -10.46 9.89 -8.24
N ASP A 4 -10.26 11.03 -7.58
CA ASP A 4 -9.31 11.14 -6.46
C ASP A 4 -9.60 10.16 -5.32
N PRO A 5 -10.86 9.94 -4.87
CA PRO A 5 -11.15 8.93 -3.84
C PRO A 5 -10.73 7.51 -4.24
N LYS A 6 -10.98 7.10 -5.49
CA LYS A 6 -10.59 5.77 -6.01
C LYS A 6 -9.07 5.64 -6.13
N ILE A 7 -8.41 6.69 -6.62
CA ILE A 7 -6.95 6.73 -6.76
C ILE A 7 -6.29 6.67 -5.39
N ARG A 8 -6.81 7.43 -4.41
CA ARG A 8 -6.33 7.41 -3.02
C ARG A 8 -6.44 6.01 -2.41
N LEU A 9 -7.58 5.34 -2.58
CA LEU A 9 -7.75 3.97 -2.09
C LEU A 9 -6.80 2.99 -2.78
N LEU A 10 -6.60 3.09 -4.09
CA LEU A 10 -5.64 2.27 -4.84
C LEU A 10 -4.21 2.41 -4.30
N ILE A 11 -3.76 3.66 -4.06
CA ILE A 11 -2.43 3.95 -3.50
C ILE A 11 -2.32 3.42 -2.07
N GLN A 12 -3.35 3.63 -1.24
CA GLN A 12 -3.40 3.17 0.13
C GLN A 12 -3.29 1.64 0.23
N GLU A 13 -4.05 0.90 -0.57
CA GLU A 13 -3.96 -0.57 -0.60
C GLU A 13 -2.57 -1.04 -1.01
N ARG A 14 -1.99 -0.43 -2.06
CA ARG A 14 -0.63 -0.77 -2.50
C ARG A 14 0.45 -0.42 -1.50
N ARG A 15 0.25 0.61 -0.68
CA ARG A 15 1.16 1.03 0.40
C ARG A 15 1.07 0.07 1.59
N ASN A 16 -0.14 -0.17 2.09
CA ASN A 16 -0.39 -1.00 3.27
C ASN A 16 0.04 -2.45 3.05
N ARG A 17 -0.14 -2.96 1.84
CA ARG A 17 0.20 -4.34 1.46
C ARG A 17 1.46 -4.41 0.60
N ASN A 18 2.35 -3.41 0.68
CA ASN A 18 3.56 -3.37 -0.14
C ASN A 18 4.50 -4.56 0.16
N LYS A 19 4.67 -4.92 1.44
CA LYS A 19 5.50 -6.08 1.85
C LYS A 19 4.94 -7.39 1.27
N GLU A 20 3.63 -7.60 1.40
CA GLU A 20 2.92 -8.74 0.80
C GLU A 20 3.17 -8.79 -0.72
N TYR A 21 2.99 -7.67 -1.41
CA TYR A 21 3.17 -7.58 -2.87
C TYR A 21 4.58 -8.02 -3.33
N TRP A 22 5.62 -7.64 -2.59
CA TRP A 22 7.00 -8.01 -2.91
C TRP A 22 7.34 -9.44 -2.50
N ASN A 23 6.66 -9.99 -1.48
CA ASN A 23 6.86 -11.37 -1.04
C ASN A 23 6.11 -12.39 -1.92
N ILE A 24 5.21 -11.95 -2.80
CA ILE A 24 4.53 -12.83 -3.76
C ILE A 24 5.52 -13.29 -4.84
N ALA A 25 5.85 -14.58 -4.80
CA ALA A 25 6.64 -15.25 -5.85
C ALA A 25 5.79 -15.55 -7.10
N GLY A 26 6.41 -15.43 -8.29
CA GLY A 26 5.82 -15.85 -9.57
C GLY A 26 4.61 -15.04 -10.07
N CYS A 27 3.76 -15.70 -10.88
CA CYS A 27 2.57 -15.11 -11.53
C CYS A 27 1.38 -14.83 -10.58
N SER A 28 1.55 -15.08 -9.28
CA SER A 28 0.53 -14.92 -8.24
C SER A 28 0.06 -13.47 -8.02
N LYS A 29 0.79 -12.47 -8.53
CA LYS A 29 0.44 -11.04 -8.36
C LYS A 29 -0.92 -10.66 -8.96
N VAL A 30 -1.50 -11.48 -9.85
CA VAL A 30 -2.86 -11.28 -10.36
C VAL A 30 -3.89 -11.38 -9.22
N SER A 31 -3.74 -12.32 -8.28
CA SER A 31 -4.66 -12.47 -7.15
C SER A 31 -4.62 -11.25 -6.22
N PHE A 32 -3.42 -10.70 -6.01
CA PHE A 32 -3.25 -9.44 -5.30
C PHE A 32 -4.06 -8.32 -5.96
N TRP A 33 -3.88 -8.10 -7.26
CA TRP A 33 -4.59 -7.03 -7.96
C TRP A 33 -6.10 -7.26 -8.03
N MET A 34 -6.53 -8.52 -8.10
CA MET A 34 -7.94 -8.88 -8.01
C MET A 34 -8.52 -8.48 -6.65
N SER A 35 -7.83 -8.77 -5.55
CA SER A 35 -8.28 -8.37 -4.21
C SER A 35 -8.40 -6.85 -4.06
N VAL A 36 -7.48 -6.09 -4.65
CA VAL A 36 -7.52 -4.62 -4.67
C VAL A 36 -8.72 -4.13 -5.49
N ALA A 37 -8.95 -4.72 -6.66
CA ALA A 37 -10.09 -4.38 -7.52
C ALA A 37 -11.42 -4.64 -6.82
N VAL A 38 -11.59 -5.80 -6.17
CA VAL A 38 -12.78 -6.15 -5.37
C VAL A 38 -13.04 -5.11 -4.29
N LYS A 39 -11.99 -4.68 -3.57
CA LYS A 39 -12.13 -3.68 -2.51
C LYS A 39 -12.56 -2.31 -3.05
N ILE A 40 -11.95 -1.83 -4.12
CA ILE A 40 -12.33 -0.56 -4.76
C ILE A 40 -13.76 -0.64 -5.30
N ASN A 41 -14.10 -1.73 -5.99
CA ASN A 41 -15.43 -1.95 -6.55
C ASN A 41 -16.52 -1.99 -5.49
N SER A 42 -16.25 -2.64 -4.36
CA SER A 42 -17.19 -2.69 -3.23
C SER A 42 -17.40 -1.31 -2.59
N ASN A 43 -16.36 -0.48 -2.50
CA ASN A 43 -16.44 0.85 -1.89
C ASN A 43 -17.12 1.89 -2.80
N PHE A 44 -16.91 1.80 -4.12
CA PHE A 44 -17.33 2.85 -5.06
C PHE A 44 -18.34 2.38 -6.10
N ARG A 45 -18.93 1.19 -5.93
CA ARG A 45 -19.84 0.54 -6.89
C ARG A 45 -19.30 0.58 -8.32
N SER A 46 -18.02 0.25 -8.47
CA SER A 46 -17.33 0.21 -9.76
C SER A 46 -17.10 -1.22 -10.24
N THR A 47 -16.60 -1.37 -11.48
CA THR A 47 -16.37 -2.67 -12.13
C THR A 47 -14.95 -2.77 -12.69
N TYR A 48 -13.96 -2.29 -11.94
CA TYR A 48 -12.55 -2.38 -12.35
C TYR A 48 -12.06 -3.82 -12.34
N THR A 49 -11.24 -4.16 -13.34
CA THR A 49 -10.50 -5.42 -13.37
C THR A 49 -9.17 -5.31 -12.61
N ALA A 50 -8.60 -6.46 -12.24
CA ALA A 50 -7.25 -6.54 -11.66
C ALA A 50 -6.21 -5.84 -12.54
N GLU A 51 -6.28 -6.06 -13.85
CA GLU A 51 -5.39 -5.46 -14.84
C GLU A 51 -5.52 -3.93 -14.89
N GLN A 52 -6.74 -3.40 -14.91
CA GLN A 52 -6.99 -1.96 -14.88
C GLN A 52 -6.41 -1.30 -13.62
N CYS A 53 -6.54 -1.95 -12.45
CA CYS A 53 -5.94 -1.46 -11.20
C CYS A 53 -4.40 -1.45 -11.28
N LYS A 54 -3.81 -2.53 -11.81
CA LYS A 54 -2.36 -2.66 -12.01
C LYS A 54 -1.82 -1.59 -12.94
N GLU A 55 -2.41 -1.46 -14.13
CA GLU A 55 -2.01 -0.47 -15.14
C GLU A 55 -2.13 0.95 -14.60
N LYS A 56 -3.26 1.28 -13.95
CA LYS A 56 -3.44 2.61 -13.36
C LYS A 56 -2.36 2.90 -12.32
N PHE A 57 -2.05 1.95 -11.45
CA PHE A 57 -0.99 2.13 -10.46
C PHE A 57 0.38 2.30 -11.10
N GLN A 58 0.71 1.51 -12.14
CA GLN A 58 1.98 1.65 -12.86
C GLN A 58 2.10 3.01 -13.55
N ASN A 59 1.02 3.52 -14.13
CA ASN A 59 1.00 4.85 -14.74
C ASN A 59 1.21 5.95 -13.70
N LEU A 60 0.56 5.87 -12.53
CA LEU A 60 0.80 6.79 -11.42
C LEU A 60 2.26 6.80 -10.96
N VAL A 61 2.91 5.62 -10.90
CA VAL A 61 4.33 5.52 -10.55
C VAL A 61 5.22 6.17 -11.62
N LYS A 62 4.91 5.95 -12.91
CA LYS A 62 5.65 6.58 -14.03
C LYS A 62 5.51 8.10 -14.01
N GLU A 63 4.28 8.61 -13.89
CA GLU A 63 3.98 10.04 -13.80
C GLU A 63 4.73 10.67 -12.62
N ASN A 64 4.72 10.02 -11.46
CA ASN A 64 5.46 10.52 -10.30
C ASN A 64 6.98 10.57 -10.54
N LYS A 65 7.55 9.53 -11.15
CA LYS A 65 8.99 9.50 -11.51
C LYS A 65 9.34 10.60 -12.50
N LEU A 66 8.51 10.82 -13.52
CA LEU A 66 8.70 11.89 -14.50
C LEU A 66 8.63 13.27 -13.83
N MET A 67 7.66 13.48 -12.94
CA MET A 67 7.54 14.72 -12.17
C MET A 67 8.74 14.94 -11.25
N ARG A 68 9.23 13.89 -10.57
CA ARG A 68 10.48 13.95 -9.77
C ARG A 68 11.69 14.33 -10.60
N ALA A 69 11.85 13.72 -11.77
CA ALA A 69 12.94 14.04 -12.69
C ALA A 69 12.85 15.48 -13.21
N TYR A 70 11.64 15.93 -13.58
CA TYR A 70 11.39 17.31 -14.01
C TYR A 70 11.70 18.31 -12.90
N VAL A 71 11.20 18.06 -11.67
CA VAL A 71 11.48 18.91 -10.50
C VAL A 71 12.97 18.91 -10.17
N LYS A 72 13.67 17.78 -10.27
CA LYS A 72 15.13 17.73 -10.07
C LYS A 72 15.85 18.58 -11.13
N LYS A 73 15.46 18.48 -12.40
CA LYS A 73 15.97 19.34 -13.48
C LYS A 73 15.66 20.82 -13.23
N LYS A 74 14.45 21.12 -12.76
CA LYS A 74 13.95 22.47 -12.44
C LYS A 74 14.44 22.99 -11.08
N ARG A 75 14.99 22.18 -10.18
CA ARG A 75 15.73 22.70 -9.01
C ARG A 75 17.07 23.29 -9.41
N ASN A 76 17.57 22.95 -10.60
CA ASN A 76 18.61 23.73 -11.26
C ASN A 76 18.06 25.06 -11.85
N GLU A 77 16.74 25.32 -11.81
CA GLU A 77 16.08 26.54 -12.35
C GLU A 77 14.61 26.73 -11.83
N LYS A 78 14.41 27.33 -10.63
CA LYS A 78 13.15 27.69 -9.88
C LYS A 78 11.80 26.95 -10.21
N LEU A 79 11.20 26.31 -9.19
CA LEU A 79 9.95 25.51 -9.27
C LEU A 79 8.62 26.31 -9.41
N SER A 80 7.57 25.64 -9.92
CA SER A 80 6.18 26.16 -10.03
C SER A 80 5.26 25.54 -8.97
N LYS A 81 4.30 26.33 -8.45
CA LYS A 81 3.37 26.02 -7.34
C LYS A 81 2.58 24.70 -7.49
N SER A 82 2.24 24.30 -8.72
CA SER A 82 1.43 23.08 -8.94
C SER A 82 2.21 21.79 -8.68
N GLY A 83 3.54 21.82 -8.80
CA GLY A 83 4.41 20.67 -8.54
C GLY A 83 4.58 20.36 -7.06
N GLU A 84 4.32 21.32 -6.18
CA GLU A 84 4.48 21.19 -4.72
C GLU A 84 3.39 20.30 -4.10
N LYS A 85 2.13 20.48 -4.54
CA LYS A 85 0.94 19.82 -3.96
C LYS A 85 0.95 18.29 -4.03
N TYR A 86 1.59 17.68 -5.04
CA TYR A 86 1.60 16.22 -5.20
C TYR A 86 2.79 15.51 -4.51
N PHE A 87 3.76 16.27 -3.97
CA PHE A 87 4.97 15.71 -3.38
C PHE A 87 4.84 15.42 -1.89
N ASP A 88 4.14 16.27 -1.14
CA ASP A 88 4.12 16.17 0.33
C ASP A 88 3.25 15.02 0.83
N GLU A 89 2.14 14.71 0.18
CA GLU A 89 1.21 13.68 0.69
C GLU A 89 1.66 12.23 0.41
N ASN A 90 2.49 11.99 -0.61
CA ASN A 90 2.69 10.64 -1.15
C ASN A 90 4.04 9.97 -0.87
N PHE A 91 5.06 10.68 -0.36
CA PHE A 91 6.44 10.14 -0.34
C PHE A 91 7.28 10.40 0.92
N VAL A 92 6.84 11.22 1.88
CA VAL A 92 7.64 11.49 3.10
C VAL A 92 7.95 10.21 3.91
N SER A 93 7.23 9.10 3.69
CA SER A 93 7.43 7.86 4.45
C SER A 93 8.34 6.81 3.78
N ILE A 94 8.85 7.00 2.56
CA ILE A 94 9.65 5.94 1.90
C ILE A 94 11.16 6.07 2.01
N ASP A 95 11.69 7.23 2.41
CA ASP A 95 13.15 7.43 2.48
C ASP A 95 13.73 7.30 3.90
N THR A 96 12.92 7.28 4.96
CA THR A 96 13.44 7.38 6.35
C THR A 96 13.62 6.04 7.10
N THR A 97 13.05 4.92 6.63
CA THR A 97 13.07 3.65 7.40
C THR A 97 13.92 2.53 6.80
N SER A 98 14.70 2.78 5.74
CA SER A 98 15.55 1.74 5.12
C SER A 98 16.95 1.61 5.73
N THR A 99 17.28 2.40 6.75
CA THR A 99 18.58 2.31 7.42
C THR A 99 18.36 2.07 8.91
N THR A 100 18.88 0.94 9.41
CA THR A 100 18.88 0.47 10.81
C THR A 100 17.75 -0.50 11.17
N ILE A 101 17.91 -1.77 10.78
CA ILE A 101 17.52 -2.86 11.68
C ILE A 101 18.68 -3.85 11.73
N THR A 102 19.49 -3.66 12.77
CA THR A 102 20.49 -4.59 13.26
C THR A 102 19.79 -5.89 13.64
N THR A 103 20.28 -6.98 13.04
CA THR A 103 20.07 -8.37 13.42
C THR A 103 20.10 -8.57 14.94
N THR A 104 19.06 -9.17 15.49
CA THR A 104 19.19 -10.03 16.69
C THR A 104 18.12 -11.11 16.66
N ALA A 105 18.53 -12.28 17.14
CA ALA A 105 17.96 -13.60 16.90
C ALA A 105 16.66 -13.89 17.69
N ILE A 106 15.74 -14.66 17.07
CA ILE A 106 15.09 -15.95 17.47
C ILE A 106 14.50 -16.04 18.92
N PRO A 107 13.40 -16.79 19.27
CA PRO A 107 12.70 -17.90 18.59
C PRO A 107 11.14 -17.89 18.56
N THR A 108 10.61 -18.81 17.76
CA THR A 108 9.26 -19.40 17.74
C THR A 108 8.89 -20.14 19.04
N THR A 109 7.58 -20.30 19.34
CA THR A 109 6.85 -21.57 19.64
C THR A 109 5.57 -21.33 20.50
N THR A 110 4.43 -21.82 20.00
CA THR A 110 3.26 -22.45 20.66
C THR A 110 2.67 -21.88 21.95
N THR A 111 1.35 -21.57 21.95
CA THR A 111 0.29 -22.19 22.79
C THR A 111 -1.06 -21.52 22.50
N ILE A 112 -1.78 -22.08 21.54
CA ILE A 112 -3.25 -22.04 21.53
C ILE A 112 -3.66 -23.11 22.54
N THR A 113 -4.12 -22.76 23.75
CA THR A 113 -4.99 -23.55 24.66
C THR A 113 -5.00 -22.87 26.04
N THR A 114 -5.69 -21.72 26.19
CA THR A 114 -6.05 -21.20 27.53
C THR A 114 -7.28 -20.29 27.51
N ALA A 115 -7.66 -19.73 26.35
CA ALA A 115 -8.80 -18.81 26.28
C ALA A 115 -10.20 -19.48 26.38
N ILE A 116 -10.32 -20.79 26.25
CA ILE A 116 -11.64 -21.47 26.26
C ILE A 116 -12.10 -21.88 27.67
N LEU A 117 -11.20 -22.01 28.66
CA LEU A 117 -11.60 -22.45 30.01
C LEU A 117 -12.07 -21.31 30.93
N ALA A 118 -11.84 -20.03 30.57
CA ALA A 118 -12.22 -18.88 31.40
C ALA A 118 -13.67 -18.38 31.18
N ILE A 119 -14.40 -18.90 30.19
CA ILE A 119 -15.75 -18.41 29.85
C ILE A 119 -16.86 -19.28 30.49
N LEU A 120 -16.56 -20.46 31.03
CA LEU A 120 -17.58 -21.38 31.55
C LEU A 120 -17.77 -21.43 33.08
N THR A 121 -17.03 -20.67 33.88
CA THR A 121 -17.05 -20.81 35.36
C THR A 121 -17.47 -19.58 36.16
N THR A 122 -18.10 -18.57 35.55
CA THR A 122 -18.67 -17.43 36.29
C THR A 122 -20.20 -17.36 36.24
N THR A 123 -20.85 -18.53 36.23
CA THR A 123 -22.28 -18.66 36.55
C THR A 123 -22.43 -19.33 37.91
N THR A 124 -22.37 -18.54 38.99
CA THR A 124 -22.89 -18.92 40.32
C THR A 124 -23.16 -17.67 41.14
N ILE A 125 -24.43 -17.26 41.20
CA ILE A 125 -25.11 -16.95 42.46
C ILE A 125 -26.42 -17.73 42.41
#